data_AF-A0A816GC82-F1
#
_entry.id   AF-A0A816GC82-F1
#
_cell.length_a   1.000
_cell.length_b   1.000
_cell.length_c   1.000
_cell.angle_alpha   90.00
_cell.angle_beta   90.00
_cell.angle_gamma   90.00
#
_symmetry.space_group_name_H-M   'P 1'
#
loop_
_entity.id
_entity.type
_entity.pdbx_description
1 polymer ?
#
loop_
_entity_poly.entity_id
_entity_poly.type
_entity_poly.pdbx_seq_one_letter_code
_entity_poly.pdbx_strand_id
1 'polypeptide(L)'
;MSLTRDVKSIDDNSNRSFTLERHKHAELHVQDQVPPIRTNYEQVTLVWLDSHARNNGPFADDIHLTEELLRKLNDYVMLFDNELECLTYVDSVKNETVLLIVSGRCATSNLLDALQKLSYVDSIFIFCQNKNNYERLKEKYKKVVGIFTEQRNLGESIRNAIELIDRQSTIFALYNVDKQKSMRDLSRESGSFIFLQLIKQVIKRMAMNNGSADDSKQEMVDKCRLYYRGNEKELENIKEFDKHYTPNQAIKWYTRDSFVYKLINKALRTEDIDSLYTYRFYIVDICEC
;
A
#
# COMPACT_ATOMS: atom_id res chain seq x y z
N MET A 1 37.92 -63.37 40.20
CA MET A 1 37.01 -62.28 40.60
C MET A 1 36.37 -61.75 39.33
N SER A 2 35.10 -62.09 39.12
CA SER A 2 34.36 -61.87 37.87
C SER A 2 33.27 -60.82 38.06
N LEU A 3 33.25 -59.86 37.13
CA LEU A 3 32.11 -59.19 36.46
C LEU A 3 30.70 -59.38 37.03
N THR A 4 29.96 -58.28 37.30
CA THR A 4 28.68 -57.83 36.68
C THR A 4 28.13 -56.58 37.42
N ARG A 5 27.87 -55.45 36.73
CA ARG A 5 26.55 -54.85 36.37
C ARG A 5 25.60 -54.68 37.58
N ASP A 6 25.12 -53.48 37.90
CA ASP A 6 24.02 -52.86 37.15
C ASP A 6 23.96 -51.31 37.14
N VAL A 7 23.38 -50.84 36.03
CA VAL A 7 23.08 -49.48 35.61
C VAL A 7 21.61 -49.19 35.90
N LYS A 8 21.28 -48.01 36.47
CA LYS A 8 20.18 -47.11 36.03
C LYS A 8 19.88 -46.05 37.10
N SER A 9 20.04 -44.77 36.74
CA SER A 9 19.23 -43.63 37.23
C SER A 9 19.96 -42.30 36.99
N ILE A 10 20.20 -41.93 35.73
CA ILE A 10 20.45 -40.53 35.35
C ILE A 10 19.78 -40.33 33.99
N ASP A 11 18.47 -40.14 33.95
CA ASP A 11 17.80 -39.67 32.72
C ASP A 11 16.40 -39.07 32.92
N ASP A 12 16.07 -38.56 34.11
CA ASP A 12 14.72 -38.01 34.36
C ASP A 12 14.66 -36.49 34.61
N ASN A 13 15.79 -35.78 34.53
CA ASN A 13 15.81 -34.32 34.76
C ASN A 13 16.16 -33.47 33.53
N SER A 14 16.50 -34.09 32.40
CA SER A 14 16.70 -33.40 31.11
C SER A 14 15.38 -33.29 30.33
N ASN A 15 14.52 -34.32 30.38
CA ASN A 15 13.29 -34.37 29.57
C ASN A 15 12.12 -33.52 30.09
N ARG A 16 12.11 -33.11 31.38
CA ARG A 16 11.10 -32.17 31.91
C ARG A 16 11.36 -30.71 31.53
N SER A 17 12.62 -30.35 31.28
CA SER A 17 13.01 -29.02 30.79
C SER A 17 12.61 -28.83 29.32
N PHE A 18 12.86 -29.83 28.48
CA PHE A 18 12.54 -29.79 27.05
C PHE A 18 11.05 -29.91 26.73
N THR A 19 10.23 -30.50 27.62
CA THR A 19 8.78 -30.51 27.44
C THR A 19 8.11 -29.22 27.88
N LEU A 20 8.61 -28.53 28.91
CA LEU A 20 8.03 -27.24 29.33
C LEU A 20 8.31 -26.11 28.33
N GLU A 21 9.44 -26.12 27.63
CA GLU A 21 9.72 -25.16 26.55
C GLU A 21 8.91 -25.43 25.28
N ARG A 22 8.65 -26.71 24.95
CA ARG A 22 7.76 -27.04 23.82
C ARG A 22 6.29 -26.69 24.07
N HIS A 23 5.83 -26.71 25.33
CA HIS A 23 4.47 -26.28 25.66
C HIS A 23 4.34 -24.75 25.74
N LYS A 24 5.41 -24.02 26.12
CA LYS A 24 5.44 -22.55 26.01
C LYS A 24 5.49 -22.03 24.56
N HIS A 25 6.04 -22.82 23.63
CA HIS A 25 6.04 -22.48 22.20
C HIS A 25 4.74 -22.87 21.46
N ALA A 26 3.84 -23.63 22.09
CA ALA A 26 2.57 -24.08 21.48
C ALA A 26 1.34 -23.29 21.95
N GLU A 27 1.44 -22.45 22.99
CA GLU A 27 0.34 -21.64 23.54
C GLU A 27 0.33 -20.16 23.10
N LEU A 28 1.18 -19.77 22.15
CA LEU A 28 1.18 -18.41 21.56
C LEU A 28 0.28 -18.26 20.31
N HIS A 29 -0.55 -19.26 20.02
CA HIS A 29 -1.47 -19.28 18.88
C HIS A 29 -2.94 -19.29 19.29
N VAL A 30 -3.39 -18.35 20.12
CA VAL A 30 -4.74 -17.76 20.01
C VAL A 30 -4.69 -16.40 20.70
N GLN A 31 -4.28 -15.37 19.98
CA GLN A 31 -4.59 -14.00 20.36
C GLN A 31 -5.14 -13.32 19.12
N ASP A 32 -6.35 -12.79 19.27
CA ASP A 32 -7.14 -12.11 18.27
C ASP A 32 -6.27 -11.32 17.29
N GLN A 33 -6.14 -11.85 16.07
CA GLN A 33 -5.52 -11.12 14.99
C GLN A 33 -6.53 -10.06 14.53
N VAL A 34 -6.49 -8.91 15.21
CA VAL A 34 -6.66 -7.64 14.51
C VAL A 34 -5.81 -7.77 13.25
N PRO A 35 -6.38 -7.62 12.03
CA PRO A 35 -5.61 -7.77 10.81
C PRO A 35 -4.37 -6.90 10.94
N PRO A 36 -3.16 -7.42 10.60
CA PRO A 36 -1.93 -6.67 10.77
C PRO A 36 -2.15 -5.31 10.14
N ILE A 37 -1.95 -4.24 10.92
CA ILE A 37 -2.14 -2.86 10.48
C ILE A 37 -1.30 -2.71 9.23
N ARG A 38 -1.95 -2.84 8.07
CA ARG A 38 -1.28 -2.80 6.80
C ARG A 38 -0.99 -1.33 6.59
N THR A 39 0.28 -0.95 6.63
CA THR A 39 0.68 0.40 6.26
C THR A 39 0.59 0.51 4.75
N ASN A 40 -0.05 1.56 4.25
CA ASN A 40 -0.04 1.82 2.83
C ASN A 40 1.36 2.34 2.43
N TYR A 41 1.97 1.79 1.39
CA TYR A 41 3.18 2.35 0.76
C TYR A 41 2.93 2.81 -0.69
N GLU A 42 1.69 2.79 -1.16
CA GLU A 42 1.23 3.38 -2.41
C GLU A 42 0.70 4.82 -2.22
N GLN A 43 0.60 5.58 -3.32
CA GLN A 43 0.07 6.94 -3.29
C GLN A 43 -1.45 7.00 -3.06
N VAL A 44 -2.14 5.93 -3.49
CA VAL A 44 -3.59 5.82 -3.48
C VAL A 44 -4.01 4.84 -2.38
N THR A 45 -5.09 5.19 -1.69
CA THR A 45 -5.82 4.30 -0.79
C THR A 45 -7.17 4.00 -1.41
N LEU A 46 -7.35 2.74 -1.82
CA LEU A 46 -8.59 2.26 -2.40
C LEU A 46 -9.47 1.76 -1.26
N VAL A 47 -10.61 2.40 -1.05
CA VAL A 47 -11.55 2.06 0.00
C VAL A 47 -12.81 1.51 -0.63
N TRP A 48 -13.29 0.36 -0.18
CA TRP A 48 -14.55 -0.21 -0.63
C TRP A 48 -15.52 -0.37 0.56
N LEU A 49 -16.63 0.36 0.48
CA LEU A 49 -17.73 0.33 1.44
C LEU A 49 -18.90 -0.47 0.87
N ASP A 50 -19.12 -1.66 1.42
CA ASP A 50 -20.27 -2.51 1.11
C ASP A 50 -20.80 -3.15 2.40
N SER A 51 -22.09 -2.95 2.66
CA SER A 51 -22.83 -3.57 3.77
C SER A 51 -22.68 -5.10 3.86
N HIS A 52 -22.29 -5.77 2.77
CA HIS A 52 -22.06 -7.21 2.73
C HIS A 52 -20.58 -7.61 2.64
N ALA A 53 -19.64 -6.67 2.66
CA ALA A 53 -18.21 -6.92 2.43
C ALA A 53 -17.62 -8.01 3.35
N ARG A 54 -18.12 -8.13 4.59
CA ARG A 54 -17.65 -9.11 5.58
C ARG A 54 -18.58 -10.30 5.78
N ASN A 55 -19.68 -10.38 5.03
CA ASN A 55 -20.68 -11.43 5.17
C ASN A 55 -20.34 -12.62 4.25
N ASN A 56 -20.22 -13.82 4.82
CA ASN A 56 -20.12 -15.08 4.07
C ASN A 56 -21.49 -15.50 3.49
N GLY A 57 -22.14 -14.58 2.80
CA GLY A 57 -23.46 -14.76 2.22
C GLY A 57 -23.42 -15.38 0.82
N PRO A 58 -24.57 -15.47 0.13
CA PRO A 58 -24.68 -16.03 -1.23
C PRO A 58 -23.91 -15.22 -2.29
N PHE A 59 -23.35 -14.07 -1.95
CA PHE A 59 -22.58 -13.19 -2.82
C PHE A 59 -21.08 -13.18 -2.50
N ALA A 60 -20.58 -14.10 -1.66
CA ALA A 60 -19.18 -14.15 -1.25
C ALA A 60 -18.21 -14.26 -2.43
N ASP A 61 -18.55 -15.08 -3.44
CA ASP A 61 -17.72 -15.25 -4.64
C ASP A 61 -17.59 -13.95 -5.45
N ASP A 62 -18.70 -13.22 -5.64
CA ASP A 62 -18.70 -11.93 -6.34
C ASP A 62 -17.88 -10.86 -5.59
N ILE A 63 -17.93 -10.91 -4.25
CA ILE A 63 -17.15 -10.03 -3.38
C ILE A 63 -15.66 -10.33 -3.54
N HIS A 64 -15.27 -11.60 -3.48
CA HIS A 64 -13.89 -12.03 -3.69
C HIS A 64 -13.35 -11.67 -5.07
N LEU A 65 -14.15 -11.84 -6.13
CA LEU A 65 -13.76 -11.43 -7.49
C LEU A 65 -13.55 -9.91 -7.60
N THR A 66 -14.42 -9.14 -6.95
CA THR A 66 -14.28 -7.68 -6.91
C THR A 66 -13.04 -7.28 -6.12
N GLU A 67 -12.79 -7.87 -4.96
CA GLU A 67 -11.60 -7.63 -4.16
C GLU A 67 -10.31 -7.96 -4.94
N GLU A 68 -10.27 -9.10 -5.62
CA GLU A 68 -9.13 -9.50 -6.45
C GLU A 68 -8.88 -8.50 -7.59
N LEU A 69 -9.94 -8.03 -8.25
CA LEU A 69 -9.86 -6.98 -9.25
C LEU A 69 -9.26 -5.69 -8.65
N LEU A 70 -9.76 -5.26 -7.50
CA LEU A 70 -9.29 -4.04 -6.83
C LEU A 70 -7.81 -4.17 -6.42
N ARG A 71 -7.40 -5.31 -5.87
CA ARG A 71 -6.00 -5.58 -5.50
C ARG A 71 -5.05 -5.61 -6.70
N LYS A 72 -5.53 -6.03 -7.88
CA LYS A 72 -4.76 -5.95 -9.13
C LYS A 72 -4.57 -4.51 -9.62
N LEU A 73 -5.44 -3.58 -9.23
CA LEU A 73 -5.35 -2.16 -9.59
C LEU A 73 -4.46 -1.39 -8.61
N ASN A 74 -4.71 -1.55 -7.31
CA ASN A 74 -3.94 -0.97 -6.21
C ASN A 74 -3.88 -2.04 -5.13
N ASP A 75 -2.68 -2.43 -4.70
CA ASP A 75 -2.54 -3.56 -3.79
C ASP A 75 -3.12 -3.22 -2.40
N TYR A 76 -3.03 -1.95 -2.00
CA TYR A 76 -3.65 -1.45 -0.77
C TYR A 76 -5.16 -1.19 -0.94
N VAL A 77 -5.98 -2.15 -0.51
CA VAL A 77 -7.45 -2.07 -0.51
C VAL A 77 -7.96 -2.23 0.92
N MET A 78 -8.85 -1.33 1.36
CA MET A 78 -9.50 -1.37 2.67
C MET A 78 -11.00 -1.63 2.52
N LEU A 79 -11.50 -2.63 3.23
CA LEU A 79 -12.89 -3.09 3.18
C LEU A 79 -13.65 -2.66 4.44
N PHE A 80 -14.78 -2.01 4.25
CA PHE A 80 -15.68 -1.60 5.32
C PHE A 80 -17.11 -2.08 5.04
N ASP A 81 -17.77 -2.54 6.08
CA ASP A 81 -19.21 -2.84 6.12
C ASP A 81 -20.02 -1.78 6.87
N ASN A 82 -19.33 -0.89 7.60
CA ASN A 82 -19.88 0.17 8.41
C ASN A 82 -19.47 1.57 7.89
N GLU A 83 -20.47 2.44 7.71
CA GLU A 83 -20.27 3.82 7.24
C GLU A 83 -19.41 4.66 8.20
N LEU A 84 -19.64 4.54 9.51
CA LEU A 84 -18.93 5.32 10.53
C LEU A 84 -17.46 4.89 10.63
N GLU A 85 -17.19 3.59 10.58
CA GLU A 85 -15.81 3.07 10.56
C GLU A 85 -15.08 3.55 9.30
N CYS A 86 -15.74 3.46 8.14
CA CYS A 86 -15.19 3.95 6.88
C CYS A 86 -14.85 5.43 6.94
N LEU A 87 -15.76 6.27 7.43
CA LEU A 87 -15.54 7.72 7.55
C LEU A 87 -14.41 8.04 8.53
N THR A 88 -14.38 7.35 9.66
CA THR A 88 -13.32 7.51 10.68
C THR A 88 -11.95 7.15 10.12
N TYR A 89 -11.88 6.04 9.37
CA TYR A 89 -10.63 5.64 8.70
C TYR A 89 -10.22 6.66 7.64
N VAL A 90 -11.15 7.05 6.76
CA VAL A 90 -10.91 8.02 5.69
C VAL A 90 -10.41 9.36 6.27
N ASP A 91 -10.92 9.79 7.44
CA ASP A 91 -10.43 10.99 8.13
C ASP A 91 -9.06 10.83 8.80
N SER A 92 -8.66 9.60 9.12
CA SER A 92 -7.33 9.29 9.63
C SER A 92 -6.25 9.23 8.55
N VAL A 93 -6.63 9.09 7.28
CA VAL A 93 -5.70 8.99 6.14
C VAL A 93 -4.96 10.33 5.96
N LYS A 94 -3.63 10.26 5.97
CA LYS A 94 -2.75 11.42 5.78
C LYS A 94 -1.85 11.19 4.58
N ASN A 95 -1.63 12.24 3.80
CA ASN A 95 -0.68 12.25 2.70
C ASN A 95 -0.98 11.16 1.63
N GLU A 96 -2.23 10.79 1.42
CA GLU A 96 -2.63 9.82 0.40
C GLU A 96 -3.92 10.29 -0.27
N THR A 97 -4.12 9.89 -1.52
CA THR A 97 -5.37 10.16 -2.23
C THR A 97 -6.32 8.99 -2.03
N VAL A 98 -7.52 9.28 -1.57
CA VAL A 98 -8.56 8.27 -1.35
C VAL A 98 -9.43 8.14 -2.58
N LEU A 99 -9.52 6.92 -3.10
CA LEU A 99 -10.51 6.51 -4.10
C LEU A 99 -11.53 5.62 -3.40
N LEU A 100 -12.80 6.02 -3.42
CA LEU A 100 -13.85 5.32 -2.70
C LEU A 100 -14.79 4.59 -3.64
N ILE A 101 -14.99 3.29 -3.43
CA ILE A 101 -16.05 2.50 -4.06
C ILE A 101 -17.16 2.30 -3.03
N VAL A 102 -18.39 2.63 -3.41
CA VAL A 102 -19.55 2.54 -2.52
C VAL A 102 -20.60 1.67 -3.18
N SER A 103 -21.10 0.67 -2.45
CA SER A 103 -22.25 -0.11 -2.92
C SER A 103 -23.47 0.81 -3.06
N GLY A 104 -24.38 0.52 -3.99
CA GLY A 104 -25.58 1.35 -4.16
C GLY A 104 -26.38 1.55 -2.87
N ARG A 105 -26.45 0.55 -1.99
CA ARG A 105 -27.16 0.66 -0.70
C ARG A 105 -26.49 1.62 0.28
N CYS A 106 -25.15 1.69 0.24
CA CYS A 106 -24.36 2.58 1.08
C CYS A 106 -24.26 4.00 0.52
N ALA A 107 -24.66 4.25 -0.74
CA ALA A 107 -24.59 5.56 -1.40
C ALA A 107 -25.69 6.53 -0.91
N THR A 108 -25.74 6.77 0.41
CA THR A 108 -26.67 7.71 1.04
C THR A 108 -26.24 9.16 0.80
N SER A 109 -27.20 10.10 0.82
CA SER A 109 -26.86 11.53 0.67
C SER A 109 -25.97 12.03 1.82
N ASN A 110 -26.17 11.55 3.05
CA ASN A 110 -25.38 11.95 4.20
C ASN A 110 -23.90 11.57 4.05
N LEU A 111 -23.63 10.33 3.61
CA LEU A 111 -22.28 9.86 3.34
C LEU A 111 -21.61 10.71 2.25
N LEU A 112 -22.30 10.92 1.13
CA LEU A 112 -21.75 11.67 0.00
C LEU A 112 -21.55 13.15 0.34
N ASP A 113 -22.43 13.76 1.14
CA ASP A 113 -22.29 15.12 1.64
C ASP A 113 -21.07 15.27 2.57
N ALA A 114 -20.73 14.24 3.36
CA ALA A 114 -19.53 14.21 4.18
C ALA A 114 -18.27 14.09 3.31
N LEU A 115 -18.22 13.09 2.42
CA LEU A 115 -17.05 12.79 1.56
C LEU A 115 -16.73 13.92 0.57
N GLN A 116 -17.74 14.63 0.08
CA GLN A 116 -17.52 15.76 -0.82
C GLN A 116 -16.71 16.89 -0.16
N LYS A 117 -16.80 17.05 1.17
CA LYS A 117 -16.07 18.08 1.91
C LYS A 117 -14.59 17.74 2.13
N LEU A 118 -14.21 16.47 2.05
CA LEU A 118 -12.87 15.99 2.39
C LEU A 118 -11.91 16.15 1.22
N SER A 119 -10.90 17.01 1.30
CA SER A 119 -10.02 17.32 0.15
C SER A 119 -9.20 16.14 -0.37
N TYR A 120 -8.84 15.18 0.49
CA TYR A 120 -8.08 13.98 0.15
C TYR A 120 -8.91 12.88 -0.53
N VAL A 121 -10.25 12.99 -0.52
CA VAL A 121 -11.13 12.14 -1.34
C VAL A 121 -11.20 12.74 -2.73
N ASP A 122 -10.60 12.09 -3.71
CA ASP A 122 -10.57 12.56 -5.10
C ASP A 122 -11.83 12.11 -5.85
N SER A 123 -12.08 10.79 -5.83
CA SER A 123 -13.10 10.16 -6.68
C SER A 123 -13.94 9.15 -5.90
N ILE A 124 -15.23 9.13 -6.22
CA ILE A 124 -16.23 8.20 -5.68
C ILE A 124 -16.86 7.42 -6.84
N PHE A 125 -16.82 6.09 -6.74
CA PHE A 125 -17.40 5.15 -7.70
C PHE A 125 -18.57 4.43 -7.03
N ILE A 126 -19.75 4.47 -7.65
CA ILE A 126 -20.91 3.73 -7.13
C ILE A 126 -21.00 2.41 -7.89
N PHE A 127 -20.93 1.28 -7.19
CA PHE A 127 -21.07 -0.05 -7.78
C PHE A 127 -22.42 -0.66 -7.36
N CYS A 128 -23.34 -0.83 -8.32
CA CYS A 128 -24.68 -1.32 -8.06
C CYS A 128 -25.35 -1.94 -9.29
N GLN A 129 -26.27 -2.88 -9.08
CA GLN A 129 -27.05 -3.49 -10.16
C GLN A 129 -28.10 -2.53 -10.75
N ASN A 130 -28.70 -1.68 -9.92
CA ASN A 130 -29.77 -0.77 -10.32
C ASN A 130 -29.27 0.67 -10.50
N LYS A 131 -28.54 0.91 -11.60
CA LYS A 131 -27.94 2.23 -11.92
C LYS A 131 -28.95 3.38 -11.88
N ASN A 132 -30.15 3.18 -12.42
CA ASN A 132 -31.19 4.22 -12.58
C ASN A 132 -31.58 4.89 -11.26
N ASN A 133 -31.50 4.17 -10.13
CA ASN A 133 -31.87 4.70 -8.81
C ASN A 133 -30.89 5.78 -8.32
N TYR A 134 -29.68 5.81 -8.87
CA TYR A 134 -28.58 6.61 -8.36
C TYR A 134 -28.10 7.68 -9.35
N GLU A 135 -28.64 7.75 -10.56
CA GLU A 135 -28.19 8.69 -11.61
C GLU A 135 -28.21 10.15 -11.14
N ARG A 136 -29.21 10.52 -10.34
CA ARG A 136 -29.33 11.86 -9.73
C ARG A 136 -28.13 12.24 -8.85
N LEU A 137 -27.45 11.26 -8.26
CA LEU A 137 -26.28 11.50 -7.42
C LEU A 137 -25.09 11.98 -8.26
N LYS A 138 -24.97 11.51 -9.50
CA LYS A 138 -23.90 11.95 -10.40
C LYS A 138 -24.01 13.44 -10.74
N GLU A 139 -25.23 13.95 -10.89
CA GLU A 139 -25.48 15.37 -11.15
C GLU A 139 -25.26 16.23 -9.90
N LYS A 140 -25.63 15.71 -8.72
CA LYS A 140 -25.54 16.43 -7.45
C LYS A 140 -24.10 16.49 -6.90
N TYR A 141 -23.32 15.42 -7.03
CA TYR A 141 -22.02 15.26 -6.37
C TYR A 141 -20.87 15.24 -7.39
N LYS A 142 -20.04 16.29 -7.39
CA LYS A 142 -18.96 16.46 -8.38
C LYS A 142 -17.87 15.38 -8.30
N LYS A 143 -17.68 14.77 -7.13
CA LYS A 143 -16.70 13.70 -6.91
C LYS A 143 -17.20 12.33 -7.35
N VAL A 144 -18.49 12.18 -7.66
CA VAL A 144 -19.04 10.93 -8.18
C VAL A 144 -18.65 10.81 -9.64
N VAL A 145 -17.64 9.99 -9.93
CA VAL A 145 -17.13 9.78 -11.27
C VAL A 145 -18.16 9.03 -12.13
N GLY A 146 -18.76 8.00 -11.55
CA GLY A 146 -19.72 7.17 -12.27
C GLY A 146 -20.44 6.16 -11.40
N ILE A 147 -21.45 5.55 -12.03
CA ILE A 147 -22.25 4.46 -11.48
C ILE A 147 -22.08 3.28 -12.41
N PHE A 148 -21.66 2.15 -11.85
CA PHE A 148 -21.20 0.98 -12.59
C PHE A 148 -22.01 -0.25 -12.17
N THR A 149 -22.42 -1.02 -13.17
CA THR A 149 -23.07 -2.33 -13.01
C THR A 149 -22.12 -3.48 -13.27
N GLU A 150 -21.07 -3.23 -14.05
CA GLU A 150 -20.09 -4.22 -14.49
C GLU A 150 -18.73 -3.96 -13.87
N GLN A 151 -18.10 -5.01 -13.35
CA GLN A 151 -16.75 -4.98 -12.76
C GLN A 151 -15.69 -4.46 -13.74
N ARG A 152 -15.78 -4.83 -15.02
CA ARG A 152 -14.82 -4.38 -16.04
C ARG A 152 -14.79 -2.85 -16.17
N ASN A 153 -15.97 -2.24 -16.34
CA ASN A 153 -16.11 -0.79 -16.50
C ASN A 153 -15.70 -0.04 -15.23
N LEU A 154 -16.02 -0.60 -14.05
CA LEU A 154 -15.54 -0.09 -12.78
C LEU A 154 -14.00 -0.11 -12.72
N GLY A 155 -13.39 -1.24 -13.04
CA GLY A 155 -11.94 -1.42 -12.99
C GLY A 155 -11.20 -0.50 -13.96
N GLU A 156 -11.70 -0.31 -15.18
CA GLU A 156 -11.16 0.66 -16.14
C GLU A 156 -11.27 2.10 -15.64
N SER A 157 -12.41 2.47 -15.05
CA SER A 157 -12.59 3.82 -14.51
C SER A 157 -11.68 4.09 -13.32
N ILE A 158 -11.46 3.11 -12.43
CA ILE A 158 -10.53 3.22 -11.30
C ILE A 158 -9.10 3.33 -11.83
N ARG A 159 -8.72 2.49 -12.80
CA ARG A 159 -7.39 2.56 -13.43
C ARG A 159 -7.11 3.95 -13.98
N ASN A 160 -8.04 4.52 -14.74
CA ASN A 160 -7.90 5.85 -15.31
C ASN A 160 -7.75 6.93 -14.22
N ALA A 161 -8.46 6.79 -13.10
CA ALA A 161 -8.31 7.72 -11.97
C ALA A 161 -6.94 7.61 -11.30
N ILE A 162 -6.43 6.38 -11.08
CA ILE A 162 -5.07 6.15 -10.55
C ILE A 162 -4.02 6.76 -11.49
N GLU A 163 -4.12 6.50 -12.80
CA GLU A 163 -3.19 7.07 -13.79
C GLU A 163 -3.24 8.60 -13.82
N LEU A 164 -4.41 9.20 -13.64
CA LEU A 164 -4.56 10.64 -13.57
C LEU A 164 -3.87 11.20 -12.31
N ILE A 165 -4.07 10.55 -11.16
CA ILE A 165 -3.42 10.91 -9.90
C ILE A 165 -1.90 10.82 -10.03
N ASP A 166 -1.38 9.73 -10.61
CA ASP A 166 0.05 9.53 -10.81
C ASP A 166 0.66 10.61 -11.71
N ARG A 167 -0.02 10.97 -12.81
CA ARG A 167 0.40 12.06 -13.70
C ARG A 167 0.37 13.40 -13.00
N GLN A 168 -0.70 13.69 -12.26
CA GLN A 168 -0.82 14.93 -11.51
C GLN A 168 0.26 15.04 -10.44
N SER A 169 0.52 13.98 -9.66
CA SER A 169 1.58 13.93 -8.65
C SER A 169 2.95 14.24 -9.26
N THR A 170 3.26 13.67 -10.42
CA THR A 170 4.48 13.97 -11.19
C THR A 170 4.52 15.43 -11.63
N ILE A 171 3.42 15.98 -12.12
CA ILE A 171 3.33 17.39 -12.55
C ILE A 171 3.42 18.33 -11.34
N PHE A 172 2.82 18.01 -10.19
CA PHE A 172 2.87 18.83 -8.98
C PHE A 172 4.28 18.86 -8.36
N ALA A 173 5.00 17.75 -8.41
CA ALA A 173 6.41 17.71 -8.04
C ALA A 173 7.29 18.59 -8.94
N LEU A 174 6.91 18.75 -10.22
CA LEU A 174 7.62 19.59 -11.20
C LEU A 174 7.12 21.05 -11.23
N TYR A 175 5.86 21.28 -10.88
CA TYR A 175 5.16 22.56 -10.90
C TYR A 175 4.29 22.63 -9.65
N ASN A 176 4.72 23.37 -8.63
CA ASN A 176 3.91 23.72 -7.46
C ASN A 176 2.67 24.56 -7.88
N VAL A 177 1.60 23.92 -8.38
CA VAL A 177 0.42 24.58 -8.97
C VAL A 177 -0.51 25.22 -7.92
N ASP A 178 -0.31 24.96 -6.62
CA ASP A 178 -1.09 25.61 -5.54
C ASP A 178 -0.85 27.13 -5.40
N LYS A 179 -0.04 27.75 -6.27
CA LYS A 179 0.19 29.20 -6.24
C LYS A 179 -0.09 29.89 -7.57
N GLN A 180 -1.33 29.74 -8.08
CA GLN A 180 -1.98 30.85 -8.80
C GLN A 180 -2.54 31.89 -7.82
N LYS A 181 -1.64 32.53 -7.06
CA LYS A 181 -1.80 33.88 -6.48
C LYS A 181 -0.43 34.28 -5.91
N SER A 182 0.15 35.29 -6.54
CA SER A 182 1.36 36.08 -6.22
C SER A 182 2.35 35.53 -5.16
N MET A 183 3.62 35.44 -5.59
CA MET A 183 4.84 35.04 -4.86
C MET A 183 5.10 33.53 -4.81
N ARG A 184 5.95 33.08 -5.75
CA ARG A 184 6.80 31.90 -5.59
C ARG A 184 7.50 32.02 -4.23
N ASP A 185 7.24 31.08 -3.34
CA ASP A 185 7.90 31.04 -2.05
C ASP A 185 9.18 30.23 -2.18
N LEU A 186 10.21 30.92 -2.66
CA LEU A 186 11.55 30.36 -2.90
C LEU A 186 12.16 29.77 -1.62
N SER A 187 11.66 30.13 -0.43
CA SER A 187 12.16 29.59 0.85
C SER A 187 11.80 28.12 1.03
N ARG A 188 10.57 27.69 0.71
CA ARG A 188 10.16 26.28 0.79
C ARG A 188 10.79 25.42 -0.30
N GLU A 189 10.88 25.92 -1.53
CA GLU A 189 11.57 25.22 -2.62
C GLU A 189 13.07 25.07 -2.34
N SER A 190 13.70 26.08 -1.72
CA SER A 190 15.07 25.94 -1.21
C SER A 190 15.17 24.89 -0.11
N GLY A 191 14.17 24.79 0.78
CA GLY A 191 14.10 23.76 1.82
C GLY A 191 14.03 22.34 1.24
N SER A 192 13.13 22.09 0.28
CA SER A 192 12.99 20.79 -0.38
C SER A 192 14.23 20.42 -1.20
N PHE A 193 14.84 21.39 -1.89
CA PHE A 193 16.10 21.15 -2.58
C PHE A 193 17.22 20.79 -1.59
N ILE A 194 17.37 21.53 -0.50
CA ILE A 194 18.36 21.23 0.54
C ILE A 194 18.09 19.87 1.17
N PHE A 195 16.84 19.54 1.47
CA PHE A 195 16.45 18.21 1.97
C PHE A 195 16.88 17.11 1.00
N LEU A 196 16.53 17.23 -0.29
CA LEU A 196 16.92 16.25 -1.31
C LEU A 196 18.45 16.13 -1.45
N GLN A 197 19.18 17.24 -1.37
CA GLN A 197 20.65 17.22 -1.40
C GLN A 197 21.24 16.55 -0.16
N LEU A 198 20.70 16.83 1.03
CA LEU A 198 21.12 16.21 2.28
C LEU A 198 20.81 14.72 2.29
N ILE A 199 19.59 14.33 1.90
CA ILE A 199 19.18 12.93 1.77
C ILE A 199 20.06 12.21 0.76
N LYS A 200 20.33 12.80 -0.41
CA LYS A 200 21.27 12.23 -1.39
C LYS A 200 22.64 11.97 -0.77
N GLN A 201 23.19 12.93 -0.01
CA GLN A 201 24.47 12.75 0.67
C GLN A 201 24.43 11.66 1.75
N VAL A 202 23.37 11.64 2.56
CA VAL A 202 23.17 10.67 3.65
C VAL A 202 23.02 9.26 3.08
N ILE A 203 22.12 9.07 2.12
CA ILE A 203 21.89 7.80 1.43
C ILE A 203 23.18 7.30 0.77
N LYS A 204 23.92 8.18 0.08
CA LYS A 204 25.20 7.80 -0.55
C LYS A 204 26.23 7.35 0.50
N ARG A 205 26.38 8.08 1.61
CA ARG A 205 27.27 7.66 2.71
C ARG A 205 26.83 6.34 3.34
N MET A 206 25.53 6.14 3.53
CA MET A 206 24.98 4.89 4.07
C MET A 206 25.24 3.70 3.12
N ALA A 207 25.02 3.88 1.82
CA ALA A 207 25.28 2.85 0.82
C ALA A 207 26.77 2.48 0.73
N MET A 208 27.68 3.43 0.97
CA MET A 208 29.13 3.16 1.00
C MET A 208 29.59 2.49 2.30
N ASN A 209 28.87 2.66 3.41
CA ASN A 209 29.29 2.20 4.74
C ASN A 209 28.59 0.92 5.21
N ASN A 210 27.40 0.60 4.68
CA ASN A 210 26.55 -0.49 5.18
C ASN A 210 26.39 -1.61 4.13
N GLY A 211 27.22 -2.65 4.24
CA GLY A 211 27.06 -3.91 3.51
C GLY A 211 27.38 -3.84 2.01
N SER A 212 27.40 -4.98 1.36
CA SER A 212 27.55 -5.04 -0.09
C SER A 212 26.29 -4.48 -0.77
N ALA A 213 26.40 -3.96 -1.99
CA ALA A 213 25.24 -3.50 -2.76
C ALA A 213 24.18 -4.61 -2.90
N ASP A 214 24.62 -5.86 -2.95
CA ASP A 214 23.77 -7.05 -3.02
C ASP A 214 22.88 -7.22 -1.79
N ASP A 215 23.42 -6.98 -0.58
CA ASP A 215 22.65 -7.04 0.68
C ASP A 215 21.52 -6.00 0.70
N SER A 216 21.81 -4.79 0.23
CA SER A 216 20.82 -3.68 0.19
C SER A 216 19.72 -3.89 -0.85
N LYS A 217 20.06 -4.50 -2.00
CA LYS A 217 19.08 -4.90 -3.01
C LYS A 217 18.16 -6.00 -2.46
N GLN A 218 18.75 -7.03 -1.85
CA GLN A 218 17.99 -8.15 -1.30
C GLN A 218 17.03 -7.69 -0.19
N GLU A 219 17.47 -6.82 0.72
CA GLU A 219 16.61 -6.22 1.75
C GLU A 219 15.41 -5.48 1.14
N MET A 220 15.65 -4.64 0.13
CA MET A 220 14.59 -3.93 -0.59
C MET A 220 13.61 -4.90 -1.23
N VAL A 221 14.11 -5.89 -1.97
CA VAL A 221 13.29 -6.88 -2.69
C VAL A 221 12.43 -7.69 -1.71
N ASP A 222 12.97 -8.12 -0.58
CA ASP A 222 12.24 -8.92 0.40
C ASP A 222 11.14 -8.11 1.11
N LYS A 223 11.40 -6.84 1.44
CA LYS A 223 10.36 -5.93 1.94
C LYS A 223 9.25 -5.70 0.90
N CYS A 224 9.60 -5.54 -0.38
CA CYS A 224 8.61 -5.41 -1.45
C CYS A 224 7.77 -6.69 -1.62
N ARG A 225 8.40 -7.88 -1.57
CA ARG A 225 7.70 -9.18 -1.63
C ARG A 225 6.72 -9.35 -0.48
N LEU A 226 7.12 -8.94 0.72
CA LEU A 226 6.25 -8.98 1.90
C LEU A 226 5.04 -8.05 1.74
N TYR A 227 5.26 -6.83 1.25
CA TYR A 227 4.19 -5.85 1.05
C TYR A 227 3.16 -6.32 0.01
N TYR A 228 3.62 -6.80 -1.15
CA TYR A 228 2.79 -7.26 -2.27
C TYR A 228 2.38 -8.74 -2.16
N ARG A 229 2.38 -9.32 -0.95
CA ARG A 229 2.03 -10.73 -0.76
C ARG A 229 0.61 -11.02 -1.29
N GLY A 230 0.51 -12.01 -2.17
CA GLY A 230 -0.75 -12.40 -2.82
C GLY A 230 -1.16 -11.52 -4.00
N ASN A 231 -0.32 -10.56 -4.42
CA ASN A 231 -0.51 -9.83 -5.68
C ASN A 231 0.41 -10.41 -6.75
N GLU A 232 -0.10 -11.33 -7.57
CA GLU A 232 0.72 -12.06 -8.53
C GLU A 232 1.40 -11.16 -9.57
N LYS A 233 0.71 -10.10 -10.03
CA LYS A 233 1.23 -9.12 -10.99
C LYS A 233 2.48 -8.42 -10.43
N GLU A 234 2.38 -7.88 -9.22
CA GLU A 234 3.50 -7.16 -8.62
C GLU A 234 4.62 -8.12 -8.18
N LEU A 235 4.29 -9.33 -7.73
CA LEU A 235 5.30 -10.36 -7.44
C LEU A 235 6.08 -10.79 -8.69
N GLU A 236 5.44 -10.82 -9.86
CA GLU A 236 6.12 -11.06 -11.14
C GLU A 236 7.04 -9.88 -11.51
N ASN A 237 6.56 -8.63 -11.38
CA ASN A 237 7.40 -7.44 -11.56
C ASN A 237 8.63 -7.46 -10.63
N ILE A 238 8.47 -7.86 -9.38
CA ILE A 238 9.57 -7.95 -8.41
C ILE A 238 10.56 -9.06 -8.80
N LYS A 239 10.08 -10.21 -9.28
CA LYS A 239 10.97 -11.28 -9.78
C LYS A 239 11.75 -10.83 -11.02
N GLU A 240 11.10 -10.11 -11.93
CA GLU A 240 11.73 -9.56 -13.13
C GLU A 240 12.83 -8.54 -12.75
N PHE A 241 12.52 -7.64 -11.82
CA PHE A 241 13.47 -6.67 -11.27
C PHE A 241 14.66 -7.37 -10.61
N ASP A 242 14.39 -8.32 -9.71
CA ASP A 242 15.45 -9.02 -8.97
C ASP A 242 16.44 -9.73 -9.91
N LYS A 243 15.94 -10.34 -10.99
CA LYS A 243 16.77 -11.08 -11.93
C LYS A 243 17.48 -10.22 -12.98
N HIS A 244 16.86 -9.15 -13.48
CA HIS A 244 17.33 -8.43 -14.67
C HIS A 244 17.71 -6.97 -14.43
N TYR A 245 17.51 -6.44 -13.21
CA TYR A 245 17.85 -5.06 -12.90
C TYR A 245 19.36 -4.80 -13.05
N THR A 246 19.68 -3.67 -13.69
CA THR A 246 21.03 -3.11 -13.78
C THR A 246 20.93 -1.59 -13.59
N PRO A 247 21.96 -0.92 -13.03
CA PRO A 247 21.91 0.53 -12.76
C PRO A 247 21.59 1.37 -14.00
N ASN A 248 22.08 0.98 -15.19
CA ASN A 248 21.82 1.67 -16.46
C ASN A 248 20.33 1.63 -16.88
N GLN A 249 19.50 0.82 -16.23
CA GLN A 249 18.06 0.72 -16.47
C GLN A 249 17.23 1.42 -15.38
N ALA A 250 17.85 2.11 -14.41
CA ALA A 250 17.13 2.76 -13.31
C ALA A 250 16.01 3.68 -13.81
N ILE A 251 16.28 4.59 -14.75
CA ILE A 251 15.23 5.46 -15.31
C ILE A 251 14.09 4.66 -15.95
N LYS A 252 14.40 3.56 -16.65
CA LYS A 252 13.39 2.71 -17.30
C LYS A 252 12.49 2.02 -16.28
N TRP A 253 13.06 1.53 -15.18
CA TRP A 253 12.28 0.94 -14.08
C TRP A 253 11.46 1.98 -13.32
N TYR A 254 11.99 3.19 -13.17
CA TYR A 254 11.31 4.27 -12.49
C TYR A 254 10.10 4.79 -13.27
N THR A 255 10.17 4.76 -14.61
CA THR A 255 9.09 5.28 -15.47
C THR A 255 8.05 4.22 -15.85
N ARG A 256 8.28 2.95 -15.49
CA ARG A 256 7.34 1.84 -15.70
C ARG A 256 6.31 1.80 -14.57
N ASP A 257 5.05 1.50 -14.90
CA ASP A 257 4.02 1.10 -13.91
C ASP A 257 4.46 -0.17 -13.18
N SER A 258 5.11 0.00 -12.04
CA SER A 258 5.68 -1.06 -11.21
C SER A 258 5.80 -0.60 -9.76
N PHE A 259 5.97 -1.55 -8.86
CA PHE A 259 6.24 -1.29 -7.45
C PHE A 259 7.31 -0.23 -7.20
N VAL A 260 8.36 -0.18 -8.04
CA VAL A 260 9.47 0.76 -7.89
C VAL A 260 8.98 2.21 -7.99
N TYR A 261 8.25 2.55 -9.05
CA TYR A 261 7.69 3.90 -9.21
C TYR A 261 6.81 4.27 -8.01
N LYS A 262 5.93 3.36 -7.59
CA LYS A 262 4.94 3.61 -6.53
C LYS A 262 5.58 3.85 -5.17
N LEU A 263 6.43 2.91 -4.73
CA LEU A 263 7.04 2.92 -3.39
C LEU A 263 8.05 4.06 -3.24
N ILE A 264 8.88 4.29 -4.27
CA ILE A 264 9.91 5.34 -4.23
C ILE A 264 9.26 6.73 -4.19
N ASN A 265 8.27 6.99 -5.04
CA ASN A 265 7.59 8.28 -5.04
C ASN A 265 6.91 8.56 -3.71
N LYS A 266 6.30 7.55 -3.08
CA LYS A 266 5.73 7.73 -1.74
C LYS A 266 6.82 8.07 -0.72
N ALA A 267 7.90 7.29 -0.66
CA ALA A 267 9.00 7.53 0.28
C ALA A 267 9.59 8.95 0.16
N LEU A 268 9.79 9.42 -1.07
CA LEU A 268 10.28 10.77 -1.36
C LEU A 268 9.27 11.86 -0.97
N ARG A 269 7.99 11.66 -1.29
CA ARG A 269 6.92 12.64 -1.02
C ARG A 269 6.59 12.78 0.46
N THR A 270 6.69 11.69 1.23
CA THR A 270 6.43 11.71 2.68
C THR A 270 7.68 11.94 3.51
N GLU A 271 8.86 12.02 2.87
CA GLU A 271 10.15 12.16 3.55
C GLU A 271 10.38 11.05 4.61
N ASP A 272 9.83 9.86 4.38
CA ASP A 272 9.87 8.75 5.34
C ASP A 272 11.26 8.12 5.35
N ILE A 273 12.04 8.42 6.40
CA ILE A 273 13.44 8.02 6.53
C ILE A 273 13.60 6.50 6.47
N ASP A 274 12.68 5.73 7.07
CA ASP A 274 12.77 4.27 7.09
C ASP A 274 12.54 3.68 5.69
N SER A 275 11.59 4.24 4.94
CA SER A 275 11.37 3.90 3.53
C SER A 275 12.54 4.33 2.65
N LEU A 276 13.06 5.55 2.82
CA LEU A 276 14.22 6.05 2.07
C LEU A 276 15.47 5.19 2.32
N TYR A 277 15.69 4.74 3.55
CA TYR A 277 16.77 3.82 3.89
C TYR A 277 16.54 2.43 3.27
N THR A 278 15.31 1.92 3.34
CA THR A 278 14.94 0.63 2.75
C THR A 278 15.23 0.62 1.25
N TYR A 279 14.87 1.69 0.54
CA TYR A 279 15.02 1.77 -0.90
C TYR A 279 16.35 2.41 -1.35
N ARG A 280 17.32 2.56 -0.44
CA ARG A 280 18.61 3.23 -0.68
C ARG A 280 19.35 2.71 -1.91
N PHE A 281 19.33 1.40 -2.13
CA PHE A 281 19.97 0.74 -3.27
C PHE A 281 19.55 1.41 -4.58
N TYR A 282 18.24 1.52 -4.79
CA TYR A 282 17.69 2.03 -6.03
C TYR A 282 17.70 3.58 -6.10
N ILE A 283 17.53 4.26 -4.96
CA ILE A 283 17.60 5.73 -4.90
C ILE A 283 18.99 6.24 -5.29
N VAL A 284 20.06 5.54 -4.89
CA VAL A 284 21.44 5.87 -5.31
C VAL A 284 21.55 5.81 -6.83
N ASP A 285 21.13 4.70 -7.44
CA ASP A 285 21.23 4.51 -8.89
C ASP A 285 20.46 5.59 -9.67
N ILE A 286 19.25 5.97 -9.21
CA ILE A 286 18.50 7.09 -9.82
C ILE A 286 19.25 8.43 -9.68
N CYS A 287 19.89 8.67 -8.54
CA CYS A 287 20.59 9.94 -8.28
C CYS A 287 21.93 10.07 -9.03
N GLU A 288 22.44 8.97 -9.59
CA GLU A 288 23.69 8.88 -10.35
C GLU A 288 23.48 8.81 -11.87
N CYS A 289 22.23 8.67 -12.34
CA CYS A 289 21.85 8.74 -13.75
C CYS A 289 21.95 10.16 -14.35
#